data_AF-A0A413WFW2-F1
#
_entry.id   AF-A0A413WFW2-F1
#
_cell.length_a   1.000
_cell.length_b   1.000
_cell.length_c   1.000
_cell.angle_alpha   90.00
_cell.angle_beta   90.00
_cell.angle_gamma   90.00
#
_symmetry.space_group_name_H-M   'P 1'
#
loop_
_entity.id
_entity.type
_entity.pdbx_description
1 polymer ?
#
loop_
_entity_poly.entity_id
_entity_poly.type
_entity_poly.pdbx_seq_one_letter_code
_entity_poly.pdbx_strand_id
1 'polypeptide(L)'
;MYALIRSASYVLQISEDSLGGVIHYVSATGTYDLILYDDVPGGAGFVRAVSERLPEIMDHVKDSIQHCTCDADTSCYTCLRSYRNQYLHDQLKRHYVMDLFV
;
A
#
# COMPACT_ATOMS: atom_id res chain seq x y z
N MET A 1 0.63 -3.97 -0.38
CA MET A 1 0.21 -3.24 -1.59
C MET A 1 -0.72 -2.07 -1.28
N TYR A 2 -1.99 -2.28 -0.86
CA TYR A 2 -2.95 -1.17 -0.74
C TYR A 2 -2.54 -0.05 0.22
N ALA A 3 -1.97 -0.41 1.38
CA ALA A 3 -1.42 0.59 2.31
C ALA A 3 -0.30 1.43 1.67
N LEU A 4 0.56 0.83 0.84
CA LEU A 4 1.60 1.52 0.10
C LEU A 4 1.01 2.51 -0.91
N ILE A 5 0.04 2.08 -1.73
CA ILE A 5 -0.63 2.94 -2.72
C ILE A 5 -1.30 4.13 -2.01
N ARG A 6 -2.03 3.88 -0.93
CA ARG A 6 -2.68 4.96 -0.16
C ARG A 6 -1.67 5.94 0.44
N SER A 7 -0.60 5.44 1.05
CA SER A 7 0.47 6.29 1.59
C SER A 7 1.19 7.06 0.49
N ALA A 8 1.46 6.44 -0.66
CA ALA A 8 2.04 7.12 -1.81
C ALA A 8 1.13 8.25 -2.31
N SER A 9 -0.17 7.99 -2.45
CA SER A 9 -1.16 9.01 -2.84
C SER A 9 -1.23 10.16 -1.84
N TYR A 10 -1.16 9.87 -0.54
CA TYR A 10 -1.08 10.90 0.50
C TYR A 10 0.22 11.72 0.41
N VAL A 11 1.37 11.07 0.36
CA VAL A 11 2.69 11.73 0.36
C VAL A 11 2.94 12.53 -0.93
N LEU A 12 2.48 12.01 -2.07
CA LEU A 12 2.63 12.64 -3.38
C LEU A 12 1.48 13.61 -3.72
N GLN A 13 0.41 13.65 -2.90
CA GLN A 13 -0.79 14.47 -3.14
C GLN A 13 -1.45 14.18 -4.49
N ILE A 14 -1.62 12.89 -4.81
CA ILE A 14 -2.26 12.41 -6.04
C ILE A 14 -3.46 11.53 -5.71
N SER A 15 -4.32 11.27 -6.71
CA SER A 15 -5.42 10.31 -6.54
C SER A 15 -4.88 8.90 -6.27
N GLU A 16 -5.57 8.13 -5.42
CA GLU A 16 -5.34 6.69 -5.28
C GLU A 16 -5.59 5.95 -6.58
N ASP A 17 -6.45 6.47 -7.46
CA ASP A 17 -6.74 5.88 -8.78
C ASP A 17 -5.63 6.15 -9.81
N SER A 18 -4.66 7.01 -9.50
CA SER A 18 -3.55 7.31 -10.41
C SER A 18 -2.41 6.29 -10.35
N LEU A 19 -2.42 5.40 -9.34
CA LEU A 19 -1.41 4.37 -9.13
C LEU A 19 -2.08 3.00 -9.08
N GLY A 20 -1.57 2.05 -9.86
CA GLY A 20 -1.98 0.65 -9.84
C GLY A 20 -0.88 -0.23 -9.28
N GLY A 21 -1.26 -1.46 -8.90
CA GLY A 21 -0.33 -2.45 -8.42
C GLY A 21 -0.77 -3.88 -8.71
N VAL A 22 0.21 -4.76 -8.92
CA VAL A 22 0.02 -6.21 -9.06
C VAL A 22 1.03 -6.93 -8.18
N ILE A 23 0.57 -7.98 -7.51
CA ILE A 23 1.43 -8.91 -6.79
C ILE A 23 1.68 -10.10 -7.72
N HIS A 24 2.95 -10.37 -8.03
CA HIS A 24 3.38 -11.46 -8.89
C HIS A 24 4.17 -12.48 -8.07
N TYR A 25 3.76 -13.75 -8.11
CA TYR A 25 4.48 -14.83 -7.44
C TYR A 25 5.64 -15.33 -8.31
N VAL A 26 6.85 -15.32 -7.77
CA VAL A 26 8.07 -15.77 -8.44
C VAL A 26 8.41 -17.18 -7.98
N SER A 27 8.04 -18.18 -8.77
CA SER A 27 8.20 -19.59 -8.39
C SER A 27 9.66 -20.02 -8.22
N ALA A 28 10.59 -19.39 -8.93
CA ALA A 28 12.01 -19.74 -8.89
C ALA A 28 12.67 -19.40 -7.53
N THR A 29 12.22 -18.34 -6.87
CA THR A 29 12.72 -17.87 -5.58
C THR A 29 11.75 -18.15 -4.44
N GLY A 30 10.49 -18.49 -4.75
CA GLY A 30 9.41 -18.61 -3.78
C GLY A 30 8.97 -17.27 -3.18
N THR A 31 9.30 -16.15 -3.84
CA THR A 31 9.02 -14.79 -3.34
C THR A 31 7.85 -14.14 -4.09
N TYR A 32 7.42 -12.97 -3.62
CA TYR A 32 6.43 -12.15 -4.29
C TYR A 32 7.04 -10.81 -4.70
N ASP A 33 6.81 -10.42 -5.94
CA ASP A 33 7.13 -9.10 -6.45
C ASP A 33 5.89 -8.20 -6.34
N LEU A 34 6.11 -6.98 -5.87
CA LEU A 34 5.13 -5.92 -5.98
C LEU A 34 5.50 -5.02 -7.16
N ILE A 35 4.69 -5.08 -8.21
CA ILE A 35 4.86 -4.25 -9.40
C ILE A 35 3.90 -3.07 -9.30
N LEU A 36 4.42 -1.85 -9.40
CA LEU A 36 3.63 -0.61 -9.46
C LEU A 36 3.65 -0.04 -10.87
N TYR A 37 2.53 0.54 -11.29
CA TYR A 37 2.38 1.21 -12.59
C TYR A 37 1.53 2.47 -12.45
N ASP A 38 1.71 3.41 -13.37
CA ASP A 38 0.84 4.58 -13.49
C ASP A 38 -0.49 4.14 -14.09
N ASP A 39 -1.58 4.38 -13.37
CA ASP A 39 -2.95 4.02 -13.79
C ASP A 39 -3.62 5.25 -14.44
N VAL A 40 -2.89 5.88 -15.35
CA VAL A 40 -3.34 7.06 -16.12
C VAL A 40 -2.91 6.95 -17.58
N PRO A 41 -3.74 7.40 -18.54
CA PRO A 41 -3.37 7.38 -19.95
C PRO A 41 -2.06 8.12 -20.22
N GLY A 42 -1.11 7.47 -20.89
CA GLY A 42 0.17 8.04 -21.27
C GLY A 42 1.26 8.00 -20.20
N GLY A 43 0.95 7.63 -18.95
CA GLY A 43 1.89 7.62 -17.84
C GLY A 43 2.29 9.03 -17.37
N ALA A 44 2.09 9.32 -16.10
CA ALA A 44 2.38 10.64 -15.52
C ALA A 44 3.70 10.71 -14.75
N GLY A 45 4.41 9.58 -14.61
CA GLY A 45 5.64 9.47 -13.85
C GLY A 45 5.43 9.30 -12.34
N PHE A 46 4.25 8.87 -11.88
CA PHE A 46 4.01 8.71 -10.44
C PHE A 46 4.81 7.56 -9.85
N VAL A 47 4.98 6.44 -10.57
CA VAL A 47 5.87 5.34 -10.13
C VAL A 47 7.31 5.82 -9.94
N ARG A 48 7.79 6.71 -10.80
CA ARG A 48 9.12 7.31 -10.64
C ARG A 48 9.17 8.15 -9.36
N ALA A 49 8.18 9.01 -9.13
CA ALA A 49 8.08 9.78 -7.90
C ALA A 49 7.98 8.90 -6.64
N VAL A 50 7.27 7.77 -6.71
CA VAL A 50 7.23 6.76 -5.64
C VAL A 50 8.62 6.20 -5.38
N SER A 51 9.39 5.85 -6.42
CA SER A 51 10.73 5.32 -6.24
C SER A 51 11.69 6.30 -5.57
N GLU A 52 11.58 7.60 -5.89
CA GLU A 52 12.43 8.67 -5.35
C GLU A 52 12.08 9.00 -3.89
N ARG A 53 10.83 8.77 -3.46
CA ARG A 53 10.33 9.04 -2.10
C ARG A 53 9.93 7.79 -1.34
N LEU A 54 10.41 6.61 -1.76
CA LEU A 54 9.98 5.34 -1.19
C LEU A 54 10.21 5.26 0.34
N PRO A 55 11.34 5.72 0.91
CA PRO A 55 11.53 5.72 2.36
C PRO A 55 10.45 6.50 3.11
N GLU A 56 10.15 7.73 2.66
CA GLU A 56 9.11 8.58 3.27
C GLU A 56 7.72 7.94 3.17
N ILE A 57 7.41 7.31 2.04
CA ILE A 57 6.15 6.59 1.85
C ILE A 57 6.06 5.41 2.81
N MET A 58 7.14 4.65 2.99
CA MET A 58 7.19 3.52 3.91
C MET A 58 7.08 3.95 5.37
N ASP A 59 7.69 5.06 5.75
CA ASP A 59 7.53 5.66 7.08
C ASP A 59 6.07 6.03 7.33
N HIS A 60 5.40 6.66 6.36
CA HIS A 60 3.97 6.95 6.46
C HIS A 60 3.10 5.67 6.55
N VAL A 61 3.44 4.61 5.79
CA VAL A 61 2.76 3.30 5.94
C VAL A 61 2.90 2.82 7.38
N LYS A 62 4.12 2.78 7.92
CA LYS A 62 4.39 2.32 9.28
C LYS A 62 3.63 3.15 10.30
N ASP A 63 3.71 4.47 10.23
CA ASP A 63 3.04 5.40 11.15
C ASP A 63 1.52 5.22 11.12
N SER A 64 0.92 5.10 9.93
CA SER A 64 -0.53 4.93 9.77
C SER A 64 -1.04 3.62 10.36
N ILE A 65 -0.19 2.60 10.42
CA ILE A 65 -0.53 1.29 10.98
C ILE A 65 -0.30 1.30 12.50
N GLN A 66 0.86 1.79 12.96
CA GLN A 66 1.24 1.78 14.38
C GLN A 66 0.37 2.70 15.24
N HIS A 67 -0.05 3.86 14.71
CA HIS A 67 -0.87 4.82 15.45
C HIS A 67 -2.38 4.63 15.27
N CYS A 68 -2.79 3.61 14.51
CA CYS A 68 -4.20 3.30 14.36
C CYS A 68 -4.77 2.75 15.68
N THR A 69 -6.03 3.06 15.99
CA THR A 69 -6.70 2.63 17.23
C THR A 69 -7.67 1.47 17.04
N CYS A 70 -7.81 0.93 15.82
CA CYS A 70 -8.64 -0.26 15.60
C CYS A 70 -8.04 -1.49 16.30
N ASP A 71 -8.84 -2.54 16.46
CA ASP A 71 -8.35 -3.80 17.00
C ASP A 71 -7.30 -4.43 16.05
N ALA A 72 -6.28 -5.08 16.61
CA ALA A 72 -5.17 -5.65 15.84
C ALA A 72 -5.59 -6.80 14.92
N ASP A 73 -6.66 -7.52 15.26
CA ASP A 73 -7.29 -8.56 14.44
C ASP A 73 -8.28 -8.00 13.41
N THR A 74 -8.41 -6.68 13.32
CA THR A 74 -9.28 -6.00 12.37
C THR A 74 -8.51 -5.05 11.47
N SER A 75 -9.24 -4.34 10.61
CA SER A 75 -8.72 -3.26 9.78
C SER A 75 -9.76 -2.14 9.66
N CYS A 76 -9.31 -0.93 9.34
CA CYS A 76 -10.19 0.21 9.10
C CYS A 76 -9.65 1.10 7.98
N TYR A 77 -10.42 2.11 7.59
CA TYR A 77 -10.05 3.05 6.52
C TYR A 77 -8.87 3.96 6.87
N THR A 78 -8.43 4.02 8.12
CA THR A 78 -7.24 4.78 8.53
C THR A 78 -5.96 3.93 8.54
N CYS A 79 -6.03 2.59 8.40
CA CYS A 79 -4.86 1.73 8.28
C CYS A 79 -4.80 0.97 6.94
N LEU A 80 -5.57 -0.12 6.78
CA LEU A 80 -5.43 -1.05 5.66
C LEU A 80 -6.56 -0.99 4.63
N ARG A 81 -7.72 -0.44 4.99
CA ARG A 81 -8.88 -0.42 4.10
C ARG A 81 -8.83 0.79 3.16
N SER A 82 -9.23 0.56 1.92
CA SER A 82 -9.58 1.57 0.93
C SER A 82 -10.81 1.09 0.15
N TYR A 83 -11.40 1.97 -0.65
CA TYR A 83 -12.50 1.58 -1.54
C TYR A 83 -12.06 0.49 -2.52
N ARG A 84 -10.81 0.55 -3.01
CA ARG A 84 -10.25 -0.39 -3.99
C ARG A 84 -10.06 -1.81 -3.46
N ASN A 85 -10.10 -2.03 -2.14
CA ASN A 85 -9.91 -3.34 -1.54
C ASN A 85 -11.10 -3.83 -0.70
N GLN A 86 -12.30 -3.29 -0.95
CA GLN A 86 -13.55 -3.68 -0.25
C GLN A 86 -13.77 -5.19 -0.18
N TYR A 87 -13.50 -5.90 -1.27
CA TYR A 87 -13.63 -7.36 -1.36
C TYR A 87 -12.69 -8.13 -0.42
N LEU A 88 -11.69 -7.47 0.18
CA LEU A 88 -10.74 -8.05 1.14
C LEU A 88 -10.97 -7.61 2.59
N HIS A 89 -11.92 -6.70 2.87
CA HIS A 89 -12.03 -6.05 4.19
C HIS A 89 -12.17 -7.02 5.36
N ASP A 90 -12.79 -8.18 5.14
CA ASP A 90 -12.98 -9.23 6.15
C ASP A 90 -11.74 -10.12 6.36
N GLN A 91 -10.78 -10.07 5.43
CA GLN A 91 -9.52 -10.82 5.48
C GLN A 91 -8.36 -9.97 6.00
N LEU A 92 -8.50 -8.65 5.98
CA LEU A 92 -7.46 -7.71 6.39
C LEU A 92 -7.39 -7.60 7.92
N LYS A 93 -6.26 -8.05 8.47
CA LYS A 93 -5.90 -7.86 9.88
C LYS A 93 -4.65 -6.99 9.99
N ARG A 94 -4.69 -6.03 10.91
CA ARG A 94 -3.59 -5.08 11.09
C ARG A 94 -2.30 -5.74 11.54
N HIS A 95 -2.37 -6.75 12.42
CA HIS A 95 -1.19 -7.38 12.98
C HIS A 95 -0.25 -7.98 11.93
N TYR A 96 -0.78 -8.58 10.86
CA TYR A 96 0.05 -9.15 9.77
C TYR A 96 0.99 -8.13 9.14
N VAL A 97 0.62 -6.85 9.15
CA VAL A 97 1.45 -5.78 8.59
C VAL A 97 2.35 -5.16 9.66
N MET A 98 1.91 -5.14 10.93
CA MET A 98 2.77 -4.71 12.04
C MET A 98 4.01 -5.61 12.15
N ASP A 99 3.84 -6.91 11.97
CA ASP A 99 4.92 -7.90 12.05
C ASP A 99 6.00 -7.71 10.97
N LEU A 100 5.73 -6.94 9.91
CA LEU A 100 6.71 -6.61 8.87
C LEU A 100 7.70 -5.50 9.27
N PHE A 101 7.38 -4.73 10.32
CA PHE A 101 8.17 -3.57 10.77
C PHE A 101 8.91 -3.81 12.09
N VAL A 102 8.86 -5.03 12.62
CA VAL A 102 9.52 -5.47 13.86
C VAL A 102 10.88 -6.06 13.56
#